data_AF-A0A0Q8ZV50-F1
#
_entry.id   AF-A0A0Q8ZV50-F1
#
_cell.length_a   1.000
_cell.length_b   1.000
_cell.length_c   1.000
_cell.angle_alpha   90.00
_cell.angle_beta   90.00
_cell.angle_gamma   90.00
#
_symmetry.space_group_name_H-M   'P 1'
#
loop_
_entity.id
_entity.type
_entity.pdbx_description
1 polymer ?
#
loop_
_entity_poly.entity_id
_entity_poly.type
_entity_poly.pdbx_seq_one_letter_code
_entity_poly.pdbx_strand_id
1 'polypeptide(L)'
;MRYTIAFLFILVLFTNCESRKTSKETAVQDLPKSPKETVEAYLAAVNRFDFKTAKEFVILNPKNLATLEDLKKMEKSIPDDQKSRFLNKEKDAVYYEKEITDSTARIFVTPNQDIVLPIEFNLKKVNEKWLIESVISH
;
A
#
# COMPACT_ATOMS: atom_id res chain seq x y z
N MET A 1 3.85 75.70 12.67
CA MET A 1 4.40 75.69 11.30
C MET A 1 5.62 74.80 11.23
N ARG A 2 5.51 73.61 10.64
CA ARG A 2 6.60 72.85 9.99
C ARG A 2 5.98 72.05 8.85
N TYR A 3 6.44 72.36 7.64
CA TYR A 3 6.13 71.80 6.33
C TYR A 3 6.67 70.36 6.23
N THR A 4 5.84 69.36 5.94
CA THR A 4 5.50 68.71 4.64
C THR A 4 6.41 67.57 4.16
N ILE A 5 5.77 66.39 4.07
CA ILE A 5 5.61 65.53 2.88
C ILE A 5 6.78 64.64 2.39
N ALA A 6 6.43 63.35 2.32
CA ALA A 6 6.67 62.35 1.26
C ALA A 6 7.71 61.23 1.45
N PHE A 7 7.16 60.01 1.30
CA PHE A 7 7.71 58.84 0.59
C PHE A 7 8.91 58.15 1.27
N LEU A 8 9.01 56.83 1.47
CA LEU A 8 8.55 55.69 0.68
C LEU A 8 8.55 54.41 1.55
N PHE A 9 7.47 53.64 1.43
CA PHE A 9 7.43 52.21 1.10
C PHE A 9 8.19 51.14 1.93
N ILE A 10 7.37 50.16 2.35
CA ILE A 10 7.55 48.71 2.29
C ILE A 10 8.76 48.10 3.00
N LEU A 11 8.47 47.35 4.07
CA LEU A 11 8.90 45.96 4.22
C LEU A 11 7.94 45.27 5.21
N VAL A 12 6.91 44.62 4.68
CA VAL A 12 6.82 43.15 4.54
C VAL A 12 6.36 42.49 5.83
N LEU A 13 5.06 42.17 5.83
CA LEU A 13 4.50 40.87 6.21
C LEU A 13 5.41 39.99 7.07
N PHE A 14 5.33 40.16 8.39
CA PHE A 14 5.68 39.10 9.32
C PHE A 14 4.51 38.82 10.25
N THR A 15 4.29 37.52 10.40
CA THR A 15 3.43 36.80 11.36
C THR A 15 1.93 36.75 11.06
N ASN A 16 1.60 35.91 10.07
CA ASN A 16 0.60 34.83 10.15
C ASN A 16 -0.21 34.80 11.46
N CYS A 17 -1.48 35.19 11.40
CA CYS A 17 -2.61 34.26 11.19
C CYS A 17 -2.70 33.17 12.26
N GLU A 18 -3.50 33.47 13.29
CA GLU A 18 -4.23 32.49 14.08
C GLU A 18 -4.94 31.50 13.15
N SER A 19 -4.64 30.22 13.30
CA SER A 19 -5.44 29.16 12.70
C SER A 19 -5.62 28.03 13.69
N ARG A 20 -6.89 27.85 14.03
CA ARG A 20 -7.51 26.83 14.87
C ARG A 20 -6.80 25.47 14.81
N LYS A 21 -6.51 24.96 16.00
CA LYS A 21 -6.42 23.52 16.27
C LYS A 21 -7.75 22.85 15.92
N THR A 22 -7.93 22.47 14.66
CA THR A 22 -8.97 21.52 14.24
C THR A 22 -8.52 20.79 12.98
N SER A 23 -7.78 19.72 13.20
CA SER A 23 -7.67 18.59 12.29
C SER A 23 -7.54 17.40 13.23
N LYS A 24 -8.65 16.77 13.65
CA LYS A 24 -9.25 15.65 12.91
C LYS A 24 -8.18 15.00 12.02
N GLU A 25 -7.34 14.28 12.72
CA GLU A 25 -6.46 13.22 12.29
C GLU A 25 -7.30 12.18 11.54
N THR A 26 -7.65 12.48 10.30
CA THR A 26 -8.03 11.47 9.33
C THR A 26 -6.74 10.73 9.05
N ALA A 27 -6.63 9.50 9.56
CA ALA A 27 -5.53 8.59 9.31
C ALA A 27 -5.15 8.63 7.83
N VAL A 28 -4.03 9.28 7.53
CA VAL A 28 -3.27 9.00 6.31
C VAL A 28 -2.88 7.54 6.50
N GLN A 29 -3.55 6.63 5.79
CA GLN A 29 -3.05 5.27 5.66
C GLN A 29 -1.62 5.40 5.15
N ASP A 30 -0.65 5.16 6.03
CA ASP A 30 0.76 5.15 5.68
C ASP A 30 0.89 4.20 4.46
N LEU A 31 1.25 4.75 3.30
CA LEU A 31 1.58 3.91 2.16
C LEU A 31 2.72 2.98 2.60
N PRO A 32 2.72 1.69 2.16
CA PRO A 32 3.82 0.79 2.44
C PRO A 32 5.16 1.41 2.05
N LYS A 33 6.11 1.40 2.98
CA LYS A 33 7.42 2.04 2.85
C LYS A 33 8.48 1.05 2.35
N SER A 34 8.21 -0.25 2.44
CA SER A 34 9.10 -1.32 1.99
C SER A 34 8.42 -2.32 1.04
N PRO A 35 9.19 -3.07 0.23
CA PRO A 35 8.65 -4.16 -0.58
C PRO A 35 7.87 -5.19 0.25
N LYS A 36 8.38 -5.56 1.42
CA LYS A 36 7.74 -6.52 2.32
C LYS A 36 6.40 -6.01 2.84
N GLU A 37 6.35 -4.77 3.31
CA GLU A 37 5.09 -4.15 3.74
C GLU A 37 4.06 -4.11 2.60
N THR A 38 4.49 -3.89 1.35
CA THR A 38 3.58 -3.95 0.19
C THR A 38 3.00 -5.35 0.01
N VAL A 39 3.81 -6.41 0.13
CA VAL A 39 3.34 -7.80 0.01
C VAL A 39 2.42 -8.16 1.18
N GLU A 40 2.76 -7.79 2.41
CA GLU A 40 1.92 -8.01 3.59
C GLU A 40 0.56 -7.31 3.44
N ALA A 41 0.55 -6.04 3.02
CA ALA A 41 -0.68 -5.28 2.82
C ALA A 41 -1.55 -5.86 1.69
N TYR A 42 -0.93 -6.29 0.59
CA TYR A 42 -1.63 -6.98 -0.49
C TYR A 42 -2.28 -8.29 -0.01
N LEU A 43 -1.51 -9.14 0.68
CA LEU A 43 -2.02 -10.41 1.20
C LEU A 43 -3.12 -10.20 2.24
N ALA A 44 -2.96 -9.23 3.14
CA ALA A 44 -4.00 -8.87 4.11
C ALA A 44 -5.30 -8.42 3.43
N ALA A 45 -5.21 -7.65 2.35
CA ALA A 45 -6.38 -7.23 1.57
C ALA A 45 -7.04 -8.43 0.88
N VAL A 46 -6.26 -9.31 0.24
CA VAL A 46 -6.77 -10.55 -0.39
C VAL A 46 -7.44 -11.47 0.63
N ASN A 47 -6.82 -11.70 1.79
CA ASN A 47 -7.33 -12.54 2.87
C ASN A 47 -8.63 -12.01 3.49
N ARG A 48 -8.87 -10.69 3.40
CA ARG A 48 -10.10 -10.02 3.82
C ARG A 48 -11.12 -9.84 2.68
N PHE A 49 -10.82 -10.38 1.50
CA PHE A 49 -11.61 -10.23 0.28
C PHE A 49 -11.83 -8.76 -0.15
N ASP A 50 -10.95 -7.85 0.28
CA ASP A 50 -10.94 -6.45 -0.14
C ASP A 50 -10.14 -6.28 -1.43
N PHE A 51 -10.71 -6.75 -2.53
CA PHE A 51 -10.05 -6.69 -3.85
C PHE A 51 -9.89 -5.27 -4.38
N LYS A 52 -10.66 -4.31 -3.86
CA LYS A 52 -10.49 -2.90 -4.19
C LYS A 52 -9.17 -2.39 -3.63
N THR A 53 -8.89 -2.65 -2.36
CA THR A 53 -7.62 -2.29 -1.73
C THR A 53 -6.46 -3.15 -2.24
N ALA A 54 -6.65 -4.45 -2.50
CA ALA A 54 -5.62 -5.30 -3.08
C ALA A 54 -5.11 -4.76 -4.43
N LYS A 55 -6.01 -4.19 -5.25
CA LYS A 55 -5.68 -3.56 -6.54
C LYS A 55 -4.73 -2.36 -6.40
N GLU A 56 -4.69 -1.69 -5.26
CA GLU A 56 -3.83 -0.52 -5.04
C GLU A 56 -2.35 -0.88 -4.82
N PHE A 57 -2.06 -2.16 -4.57
CA PHE A 57 -0.70 -2.67 -4.33
C PHE A 57 -0.09 -3.37 -5.54
N VAL A 58 -0.81 -3.47 -6.66
CA VAL A 58 -0.32 -4.11 -7.89
C VAL A 58 -0.13 -3.08 -9.00
N ILE A 59 0.82 -3.34 -9.90
CA ILE A 59 0.87 -2.65 -11.19
C ILE A 59 -0.34 -3.10 -12.00
N LEU A 60 -1.10 -2.14 -12.54
CA LEU A 60 -2.25 -2.43 -13.38
C LEU A 60 -1.80 -2.96 -14.74
N ASN A 61 -1.74 -4.28 -14.85
CA ASN A 61 -1.48 -5.00 -16.09
C ASN A 61 -2.50 -6.16 -16.25
N PRO A 62 -2.67 -6.71 -17.47
CA PRO A 62 -3.67 -7.74 -17.73
C PRO A 62 -3.53 -8.98 -16.83
N LYS A 63 -2.29 -9.39 -16.51
CA LYS A 63 -2.03 -10.57 -15.66
C LYS A 63 -2.54 -10.34 -14.23
N ASN A 64 -2.17 -9.22 -13.61
CA ASN A 64 -2.60 -8.89 -12.25
C ASN A 64 -4.11 -8.67 -12.15
N LEU A 65 -4.73 -8.07 -13.18
CA LEU A 65 -6.18 -7.92 -13.24
C LEU A 65 -6.89 -9.28 -13.33
N ALA A 66 -6.37 -10.19 -14.16
CA ALA A 66 -6.90 -11.56 -14.24
C ALA A 66 -6.79 -12.28 -12.89
N THR A 67 -5.63 -12.20 -12.22
CA THR A 67 -5.45 -12.78 -10.88
C THR A 67 -6.46 -12.25 -9.86
N LEU A 68 -6.71 -10.94 -9.82
CA LEU A 68 -7.69 -10.36 -8.90
C LEU A 68 -9.13 -10.83 -9.20
N GLU A 69 -9.50 -10.95 -10.49
CA GLU A 69 -10.82 -11.48 -10.86
C GLU A 69 -10.96 -12.97 -10.53
N ASP A 70 -9.90 -13.75 -10.66
CA ASP A 70 -9.92 -15.17 -10.29
C ASP A 70 -10.02 -15.35 -8.76
N LEU A 71 -9.30 -14.55 -7.98
CA LEU A 71 -9.46 -14.51 -6.52
C LEU A 71 -10.89 -14.12 -6.10
N LYS A 72 -11.51 -13.18 -6.82
CA LYS A 72 -12.91 -12.78 -6.59
C LYS A 72 -13.90 -13.88 -6.97
N LYS A 73 -13.63 -14.67 -8.01
CA LYS A 73 -14.43 -15.87 -8.32
C LYS A 73 -14.24 -16.94 -7.25
N MET A 74 -13.02 -17.13 -6.76
CA MET A 74 -12.72 -18.07 -5.69
C MET A 74 -13.47 -17.70 -4.40
N GLU A 75 -13.47 -16.42 -4.00
CA GLU A 75 -14.28 -15.93 -2.86
C GLU A 75 -15.73 -16.40 -2.94
N LYS A 76 -16.37 -16.26 -4.11
CA LYS A 76 -17.79 -16.65 -4.31
C LYS A 76 -18.03 -18.15 -4.16
N SER A 77 -16.99 -18.97 -4.32
CA SER A 77 -17.07 -20.42 -4.11
C SER A 77 -16.83 -20.85 -2.66
N ILE A 78 -16.34 -19.95 -1.80
CA ILE A 78 -16.06 -20.23 -0.39
C ILE A 78 -17.34 -20.01 0.43
N PRO A 79 -17.83 -21.02 1.17
CA PRO A 79 -18.94 -20.85 2.11
C PRO A 79 -18.65 -19.77 3.16
N ASP A 80 -19.67 -18.98 3.54
CA ASP A 80 -19.49 -17.83 4.44
C ASP A 80 -18.93 -18.22 5.82
N ASP A 81 -19.30 -19.40 6.34
CA ASP A 81 -18.77 -19.95 7.59
C ASP A 81 -17.27 -20.31 7.51
N GLN A 82 -16.74 -20.51 6.30
CA GLN A 82 -15.34 -20.83 6.05
C GLN A 82 -14.48 -19.60 5.75
N LYS A 83 -15.08 -18.46 5.37
CA LYS A 83 -14.36 -17.21 5.05
C LYS A 83 -13.51 -16.70 6.21
N SER A 84 -13.99 -16.88 7.44
CA SER A 84 -13.27 -16.49 8.66
C SER A 84 -11.88 -17.12 8.77
N ARG A 85 -11.68 -18.32 8.19
CA ARG A 85 -10.40 -19.03 8.22
C ARG A 85 -9.30 -18.27 7.50
N PHE A 86 -9.63 -17.46 6.50
CA PHE A 86 -8.65 -16.71 5.71
C PHE A 86 -8.15 -15.45 6.41
N LEU A 87 -8.91 -14.93 7.38
CA LEU A 87 -8.58 -13.68 8.05
C LEU A 87 -7.22 -13.76 8.76
N ASN A 88 -6.36 -12.80 8.47
CA ASN A 88 -5.04 -12.64 9.07
C ASN A 88 -4.05 -13.79 8.81
N LYS A 89 -4.33 -14.70 7.85
CA LYS A 89 -3.41 -15.81 7.51
C LYS A 89 -2.02 -15.34 7.10
N GLU A 90 -1.89 -14.11 6.63
CA GLU A 90 -0.61 -13.51 6.27
C GLU A 90 0.34 -13.36 7.47
N LYS A 91 -0.20 -13.22 8.69
CA LYS A 91 0.62 -12.94 9.89
C LYS A 91 1.52 -14.09 10.31
N ASP A 92 1.12 -15.31 10.02
CA ASP A 92 1.88 -16.51 10.37
C ASP A 92 2.79 -16.98 9.21
N ALA A 93 2.76 -16.28 8.06
CA ALA A 93 3.59 -16.60 6.92
C ALA A 93 5.04 -16.17 7.13
N VAL A 94 5.97 -16.87 6.49
CA VAL A 94 7.39 -16.49 6.52
C VAL A 94 7.77 -15.81 5.21
N TYR A 95 8.33 -14.62 5.34
CA TYR A 95 8.73 -13.74 4.24
C TYR A 95 10.24 -13.79 4.06
N TYR A 96 10.69 -14.25 2.91
CA TYR A 96 12.10 -14.23 2.52
C TYR A 96 12.33 -13.17 1.45
N GLU A 97 13.08 -12.15 1.80
CA GLU A 97 13.51 -11.10 0.89
C GLU A 97 14.73 -11.55 0.08
N LYS A 98 14.65 -11.43 -1.25
CA LYS A 98 15.72 -11.77 -2.18
C LYS A 98 15.88 -10.64 -3.21
N GLU A 99 17.11 -10.33 -3.58
CA GLU A 99 17.40 -9.38 -4.69
C GLU A 99 16.71 -8.01 -4.50
N ILE A 100 16.82 -7.41 -3.31
CA ILE A 100 16.33 -6.04 -3.06
C ILE A 100 17.34 -5.03 -3.63
N THR A 101 16.84 -4.15 -4.49
CA THR A 101 17.54 -2.96 -4.99
C THR A 101 16.74 -1.70 -4.66
N ASP A 102 17.22 -0.53 -5.07
CA ASP A 102 16.51 0.75 -4.86
C ASP A 102 15.15 0.82 -5.59
N SER A 103 14.94 -0.02 -6.62
CA SER A 103 13.79 0.05 -7.52
C SER A 103 13.11 -1.29 -7.83
N THR A 104 13.70 -2.41 -7.45
CA THR A 104 13.13 -3.76 -7.63
C THR A 104 13.33 -4.61 -6.38
N ALA A 105 12.46 -5.59 -6.17
CA ALA A 105 12.62 -6.56 -5.10
C ALA A 105 11.94 -7.88 -5.47
N ARG A 106 12.43 -8.98 -4.92
CA ARG A 106 11.74 -10.28 -4.97
C ARG A 106 11.47 -10.75 -3.56
N ILE A 107 10.24 -11.17 -3.29
CA ILE A 107 9.84 -11.68 -1.98
C ILE A 107 9.20 -13.04 -2.16
N PHE A 108 9.70 -14.03 -1.44
CA PHE A 108 9.08 -15.35 -1.34
C PHE A 108 8.28 -15.40 -0.05
N VAL A 109 6.99 -15.67 -0.19
CA VAL A 109 6.09 -15.94 0.92
C VAL A 109 5.93 -17.44 0.99
N THR A 110 6.48 -18.03 2.03
CA THR A 110 6.41 -19.47 2.23
C THR A 110 5.30 -19.82 3.20
N PRO A 111 4.83 -21.07 3.12
CA PRO A 111 3.68 -21.46 3.87
C PRO A 111 3.77 -21.46 5.39
N ASN A 112 2.67 -21.00 6.02
CA ASN A 112 2.24 -21.54 7.32
C ASN A 112 1.49 -22.88 7.07
N GLN A 113 0.88 -23.50 8.09
CA GLN A 113 0.23 -24.83 7.97
C GLN A 113 -0.82 -24.94 6.83
N ASP A 114 -1.27 -23.83 6.22
CA ASP A 114 -2.34 -23.78 5.23
C ASP A 114 -1.96 -23.30 3.82
N ILE A 115 -0.76 -22.75 3.62
CA ILE A 115 -0.24 -22.50 2.27
C ILE A 115 0.49 -23.80 1.90
N VAL A 116 0.39 -24.29 0.68
CA VAL A 116 1.01 -25.60 0.31
C VAL A 116 2.31 -25.38 -0.46
N LEU A 117 2.45 -24.22 -1.11
CA LEU A 117 3.54 -23.91 -2.03
C LEU A 117 4.00 -22.46 -1.84
N PRO A 118 5.31 -22.17 -1.91
CA PRO A 118 5.82 -20.81 -1.88
C PRO A 118 5.23 -19.94 -2.99
N ILE A 119 4.84 -18.72 -2.64
CA ILE A 119 4.39 -17.69 -3.57
C ILE A 119 5.52 -16.68 -3.73
N GLU A 120 5.93 -16.44 -4.97
CA GLU A 120 6.91 -15.42 -5.32
C GLU A 120 6.20 -14.13 -5.77
N PHE A 121 6.65 -13.02 -5.19
CA PHE A 121 6.25 -11.66 -5.55
C PHE A 121 7.43 -10.93 -6.14
N ASN A 122 7.29 -10.48 -7.38
CA ASN A 122 8.23 -9.54 -7.99
C ASN A 122 7.66 -8.13 -7.88
N LEU A 123 8.44 -7.22 -7.31
CA LEU A 123 8.03 -5.83 -7.04
C LEU A 123 8.91 -4.84 -7.79
N LYS A 124 8.30 -3.70 -8.11
CA LYS A 124 8.95 -2.56 -8.73
C LYS A 124 8.50 -1.26 -8.07
N LYS A 125 9.43 -0.33 -7.90
CA LYS A 125 9.13 1.02 -7.44
C LYS A 125 8.65 1.86 -8.64
N VAL A 126 7.44 2.39 -8.55
CA VAL A 126 6.81 3.25 -9.56
C VAL A 126 6.34 4.53 -8.86
N ASN A 127 6.86 5.69 -9.28
CA ASN A 127 6.56 6.99 -8.66
C ASN A 127 6.74 6.96 -7.13
N GLU A 128 7.91 6.50 -6.66
CA GLU A 128 8.25 6.31 -5.24
C GLU A 128 7.40 5.30 -4.45
N LYS A 129 6.46 4.60 -5.10
CA LYS A 129 5.63 3.56 -4.47
C LYS A 129 6.07 2.17 -4.89
N TRP A 130 6.26 1.27 -3.93
CA TRP A 130 6.44 -0.15 -4.20
C TRP A 130 5.13 -0.80 -4.64
N LEU A 131 5.14 -1.44 -5.80
CA LEU A 131 4.00 -2.15 -6.36
C LEU A 131 4.42 -3.55 -6.82
N ILE A 132 3.50 -4.50 -6.71
CA ILE A 132 3.67 -5.87 -7.20
C ILE A 132 3.53 -5.86 -8.72
N GLU A 133 4.62 -6.18 -9.40
CA GLU A 133 4.67 -6.33 -10.85
C GLU A 133 4.05 -7.67 -11.28
N SER A 134 4.39 -8.74 -10.56
CA SER A 134 3.83 -10.08 -10.82
C SER A 134 3.82 -10.98 -9.59
N VAL A 135 2.89 -11.93 -9.60
CA VAL A 135 2.75 -13.02 -8.62
C VAL A 135 2.97 -14.35 -9.36
N ILE A 136 3.76 -15.24 -8.77
CA ILE A 136 4.08 -16.57 -9.30
C ILE A 136 3.87 -17.59 -8.18
N SER A 137 3.01 -18.56 -8.40
CA SER A 137 2.85 -19.73 -7.53
C SER A 137 3.67 -20.87 -8.11
N HIS A 138 4.58 -21.44 -7.31
CA HIS A 138 5.44 -22.56 -7.69
C HIS A 138 4.77 -23.91 -7.44
#